data_AF-A0A8J9Y6H0-F1
#
_entry.id   AF-A0A8J9Y6H0-F1
#
_cell.length_a   1.000
_cell.length_b   1.000
_cell.length_c   1.000
_cell.angle_alpha   90.00
_cell.angle_beta   90.00
_cell.angle_gamma   90.00
#
_symmetry.space_group_name_H-M   'P 1'
#
loop_
_entity.id
_entity.type
_entity.pdbx_description
1 polymer ?
#
loop_
_entity_poly.entity_id
_entity_poly.type
_entity_poly.pdbx_seq_one_letter_code
_entity_poly.pdbx_strand_id
1 'polypeptide(L)'
;MSGLETASACFHAEWIKLLIKDCEQEAEEFGAIKLLPPKGRAILWNLCSVLGFPSYGIPGQACVIFERYLYTIFTGYTTITDPRLQAELLKRSQKRCIVMMTGCILLAAKMNSSQSIQINANVVRLCLLCKEFQIPIWSVVDIALFLASEMNITVEKMRGIATIVDISEFYKVDIEIDLRKNTQLPLQFRRNGNIIRSLHLAAGAVAASSRLSNAPDSSDILTYLVKIPKIYIQCLCDAIVKQINSNRQRHQPLILKRKSSS
;
A
#
# COMPACT_ATOMS: atom_id res chain seq x y z
N MET A 1 -24.95 -1.28 30.47
CA MET A 1 -24.33 -1.51 29.15
C MET A 1 -25.41 -2.02 28.23
N SER A 2 -25.81 -1.19 27.28
CA SER A 2 -27.01 -1.40 26.47
C SER A 2 -26.70 -2.35 25.30
N GLY A 3 -27.69 -3.10 24.81
CA GLY A 3 -27.53 -4.07 23.72
C GLY A 3 -26.89 -3.51 22.43
N LEU A 4 -26.97 -2.19 22.22
CA LEU A 4 -26.31 -1.48 21.12
C LEU A 4 -24.78 -1.42 21.24
N GLU A 5 -24.24 -1.29 22.46
CA GLU A 5 -22.77 -1.25 22.69
C GLU A 5 -22.14 -2.61 22.39
N THR A 6 -22.83 -3.69 22.77
CA THR A 6 -22.40 -5.07 22.48
C THR A 6 -22.53 -5.44 21.00
N ALA A 7 -23.60 -5.00 20.31
CA ALA A 7 -23.75 -5.23 18.87
C ALA A 7 -22.67 -4.46 18.08
N SER A 8 -22.43 -3.20 18.43
CA SER A 8 -21.35 -2.38 17.84
C SER A 8 -20.00 -3.08 18.00
N ALA A 9 -19.62 -3.47 19.23
CA ALA A 9 -18.36 -4.17 19.48
C ALA A 9 -18.22 -5.51 18.72
N CYS A 10 -19.33 -6.23 18.48
CA CYS A 10 -19.35 -7.48 17.72
C CYS A 10 -19.05 -7.24 16.23
N PHE A 11 -19.70 -6.24 15.60
CA PHE A 11 -19.42 -5.86 14.21
C PHE A 11 -17.99 -5.36 14.02
N HIS A 12 -17.44 -4.61 15.01
CA HIS A 12 -16.07 -4.09 14.94
C HIS A 12 -15.03 -5.23 14.96
N ALA A 13 -15.30 -6.33 15.64
CA ALA A 13 -14.38 -7.47 15.70
C ALA A 13 -14.39 -8.34 14.43
N GLU A 14 -15.48 -8.36 13.66
CA GLU A 14 -15.64 -9.26 12.52
C GLU A 14 -14.96 -8.74 11.25
N TRP A 15 -15.07 -7.43 10.96
CA TRP A 15 -14.41 -6.86 9.79
C TRP A 15 -12.89 -6.90 9.90
N ILE A 16 -12.32 -6.69 11.10
CA ILE A 16 -10.86 -6.79 11.31
C ILE A 16 -10.37 -8.21 11.03
N LYS A 17 -11.13 -9.22 11.45
CA LYS A 17 -10.80 -10.63 11.15
C LYS A 17 -10.82 -10.90 9.66
N LEU A 18 -11.82 -10.38 8.94
CA LEU A 18 -11.89 -10.49 7.48
C LEU A 18 -10.70 -9.78 6.81
N LEU A 19 -10.39 -8.55 7.24
CA LEU A 19 -9.25 -7.80 6.70
C LEU A 19 -7.91 -8.52 6.94
N ILE A 20 -7.70 -9.06 8.14
CA ILE A 20 -6.49 -9.83 8.47
C ILE A 20 -6.41 -11.05 7.55
N LYS A 21 -7.53 -11.79 7.40
CA LYS A 21 -7.61 -12.95 6.52
C LYS A 21 -7.29 -12.59 5.06
N ASP A 22 -7.86 -11.51 4.55
CA ASP A 22 -7.58 -11.02 3.18
C ASP A 22 -6.10 -10.67 3.02
N CYS A 23 -5.49 -9.99 4.00
CA CYS A 23 -4.07 -9.65 3.99
C CYS A 23 -3.16 -10.88 4.07
N GLU A 24 -3.57 -11.92 4.80
CA GLU A 24 -2.85 -13.19 4.93
C GLU A 24 -2.92 -14.01 3.65
N GLN A 25 -4.12 -14.15 3.07
CA GLN A 25 -4.33 -14.83 1.80
C GLN A 25 -3.54 -14.16 0.67
N GLU A 26 -3.60 -12.82 0.60
CA GLU A 26 -2.81 -12.04 -0.36
C GLU A 26 -1.30 -12.30 -0.21
N ALA A 27 -0.81 -12.39 1.02
CA ALA A 27 0.59 -12.67 1.29
C ALA A 27 0.99 -14.12 0.95
N GLU A 28 0.07 -15.08 1.03
CA GLU A 28 0.30 -16.47 0.64
C GLU A 28 0.37 -16.61 -0.89
N GLU A 29 -0.56 -15.99 -1.61
CA GLU A 29 -0.65 -16.09 -3.07
C GLU A 29 0.49 -15.34 -3.79
N PHE A 30 0.81 -14.13 -3.32
CA PHE A 30 1.73 -13.23 -4.02
C PHE A 30 3.05 -13.00 -3.26
N GLY A 31 3.18 -13.46 -2.02
CA GLY A 31 4.38 -13.16 -1.23
C GLY A 31 4.73 -11.68 -1.20
N ALA A 32 6.03 -11.37 -1.15
CA ALA A 32 6.55 -10.01 -1.32
C ALA A 32 7.10 -9.77 -2.72
N ILE A 33 6.26 -9.95 -3.73
CA ILE A 33 6.63 -9.57 -5.08
C ILE A 33 7.01 -8.08 -5.10
N LYS A 34 8.28 -7.83 -5.44
CA LYS A 34 8.85 -6.49 -5.62
C LYS A 34 9.60 -6.47 -6.95
N LEU A 35 8.84 -6.36 -8.03
CA LEU A 35 9.41 -6.35 -9.38
C LEU A 35 9.82 -4.95 -9.83
N LEU A 36 9.19 -3.90 -9.30
CA LEU A 36 9.55 -2.54 -9.66
C LEU A 36 10.72 -2.06 -8.79
N PRO A 37 11.86 -1.68 -9.39
CA PRO A 37 12.90 -0.97 -8.65
C PRO A 37 12.37 0.40 -8.18
N PRO A 38 13.03 1.07 -7.22
CA PRO A 38 12.61 2.38 -6.72
C PRO A 38 12.36 3.42 -7.83
N LYS A 39 13.21 3.42 -8.88
CA LYS A 39 13.01 4.28 -10.07
C LYS A 39 11.71 3.95 -10.83
N GLY A 40 11.36 2.67 -10.95
CA GLY A 40 10.12 2.22 -11.59
C GLY A 40 8.88 2.65 -10.81
N ARG A 41 8.90 2.50 -9.48
CA ARG A 41 7.82 3.00 -8.61
C ARG A 41 7.67 4.52 -8.71
N ALA A 42 8.78 5.26 -8.72
CA ALA A 42 8.77 6.71 -8.89
C ALA A 42 8.16 7.16 -10.23
N ILE A 43 8.45 6.45 -11.33
CA ILE A 43 7.83 6.70 -12.64
C ILE A 43 6.30 6.53 -12.54
N LEU A 44 5.84 5.43 -11.94
CA LEU A 44 4.41 5.18 -11.78
C LEU A 44 3.74 6.25 -10.91
N TRP A 45 4.39 6.65 -9.81
CA TRP A 45 3.90 7.70 -8.91
C TRP A 45 3.78 9.07 -9.61
N ASN A 46 4.77 9.40 -10.43
CA ASN A 46 4.74 10.61 -11.26
C ASN A 46 3.61 10.54 -12.30
N LEU A 47 3.38 9.36 -12.90
CA LEU A 47 2.29 9.16 -13.84
C LEU A 47 0.92 9.32 -13.15
N CYS A 48 0.76 8.83 -11.92
CA CYS A 48 -0.45 9.10 -11.13
C CYS A 48 -0.67 10.60 -10.94
N SER A 49 0.39 11.36 -10.64
CA SER A 49 0.32 12.80 -10.47
C SER A 49 -0.08 13.53 -11.76
N VAL A 50 0.50 13.11 -12.90
CA VAL A 50 0.14 13.63 -14.25
C VAL A 50 -1.34 13.35 -14.58
N LEU A 51 -1.85 12.18 -14.19
CA LEU A 51 -3.24 11.79 -14.40
C LEU A 51 -4.22 12.40 -13.37
N GLY A 52 -3.72 13.21 -12.42
CA GLY A 52 -4.56 13.89 -11.43
C GLY A 52 -4.87 13.07 -10.17
N PHE A 53 -4.15 11.99 -9.93
CA PHE A 53 -4.30 11.08 -8.78
C PHE A 53 -3.05 11.03 -7.89
N PRO A 54 -2.56 12.15 -7.33
CA PRO A 54 -1.25 12.19 -6.65
C PRO A 54 -1.23 11.54 -5.26
N SER A 55 -2.37 11.16 -4.69
CA SER A 55 -2.50 10.80 -3.26
C SER A 55 -3.66 9.83 -3.01
N TYR A 56 -3.93 9.55 -1.73
CA TYR A 56 -5.01 8.69 -1.23
C TYR A 56 -4.79 7.21 -1.59
N GLY A 57 -3.55 6.72 -1.46
CA GLY A 57 -3.22 5.30 -1.66
C GLY A 57 -3.25 4.86 -3.13
N ILE A 58 -3.78 5.68 -4.05
CA ILE A 58 -3.86 5.37 -5.48
C ILE A 58 -2.47 5.04 -6.06
N PRO A 59 -1.41 5.84 -5.82
CA PRO A 59 -0.10 5.52 -6.38
C PRO A 59 0.53 4.25 -5.80
N GLY A 60 0.36 4.02 -4.49
CA GLY A 60 0.83 2.82 -3.80
C GLY A 60 0.14 1.57 -4.33
N GLN A 61 -1.19 1.58 -4.38
CA GLN A 61 -1.99 0.47 -4.90
C GLN A 61 -1.75 0.24 -6.39
N ALA A 62 -1.60 1.29 -7.20
CA ALA A 62 -1.24 1.14 -8.61
C ALA A 62 0.11 0.43 -8.78
N CYS A 63 1.11 0.73 -7.93
CA CYS A 63 2.39 0.02 -7.95
C CYS A 63 2.20 -1.47 -7.65
N VAL A 64 1.43 -1.79 -6.62
CA VAL A 64 1.16 -3.18 -6.21
C VAL A 64 0.42 -3.95 -7.32
N ILE A 65 -0.62 -3.36 -7.90
CA ILE A 65 -1.36 -3.96 -9.02
C ILE A 65 -0.41 -4.20 -10.20
N PHE A 66 0.41 -3.22 -10.56
CA PHE A 66 1.33 -3.36 -11.68
C PHE A 66 2.43 -4.41 -11.42
N GLU A 67 2.98 -4.46 -10.20
CA GLU A 67 3.96 -5.48 -9.78
C GLU A 67 3.39 -6.89 -9.88
N ARG A 68 2.17 -7.12 -9.37
CA ARG A 68 1.53 -8.43 -9.51
C ARG A 68 1.22 -8.77 -10.96
N TYR A 69 0.78 -7.78 -11.74
CA TYR A 69 0.47 -8.00 -13.16
C TYR A 69 1.72 -8.43 -13.93
N LEU A 70 2.86 -7.79 -13.66
CA LEU A 70 4.15 -8.20 -14.21
C LEU A 70 4.55 -9.60 -13.74
N TYR A 71 4.31 -9.94 -12.47
CA TYR A 71 4.59 -11.28 -11.96
C TYR A 71 3.81 -12.34 -12.72
N THR A 72 2.50 -12.18 -12.88
CA THR A 72 1.64 -13.10 -13.64
C THR A 72 2.10 -13.23 -15.09
N ILE A 73 2.50 -12.13 -15.73
CA ILE A 73 3.06 -12.17 -17.09
C ILE A 73 4.36 -12.97 -17.12
N PHE A 74 5.28 -12.72 -16.19
CA PHE A 74 6.58 -13.35 -16.19
C PHE A 74 6.52 -14.83 -15.83
N THR A 75 5.68 -15.23 -14.86
CA THR A 75 5.44 -16.65 -14.58
C THR A 75 4.81 -17.34 -15.78
N GLY A 76 3.86 -16.68 -16.46
CA GLY A 76 3.32 -17.16 -17.73
C GLY A 76 4.36 -17.28 -18.84
N TYR A 77 5.44 -16.49 -18.83
CA TYR A 77 6.54 -16.64 -19.78
C TYR A 77 7.52 -17.74 -19.40
N THR A 78 7.68 -18.06 -18.12
CA THR A 78 8.55 -19.18 -17.70
C THR A 78 8.05 -20.55 -18.17
N THR A 79 6.76 -20.66 -18.52
CA THR A 79 6.20 -21.88 -19.10
C THR A 79 6.46 -22.00 -20.61
N ILE A 80 6.94 -20.93 -21.25
CA ILE A 80 7.28 -20.93 -22.69
C ILE A 80 8.71 -21.42 -22.87
N THR A 81 8.87 -22.56 -23.53
CA THR A 81 10.18 -23.18 -23.79
C THR A 81 10.97 -22.52 -24.91
N ASP A 82 10.33 -21.79 -25.84
CA ASP A 82 11.01 -21.12 -26.96
C ASP A 82 11.55 -19.72 -26.55
N PRO A 83 12.88 -19.52 -26.52
CA PRO A 83 13.50 -18.25 -26.13
C PRO A 83 13.19 -17.11 -27.12
N ARG A 84 12.97 -17.40 -28.40
CA ARG A 84 12.66 -16.38 -29.41
C ARG A 84 11.28 -15.81 -29.19
N LEU A 85 10.32 -16.69 -28.92
CA LEU A 85 8.96 -16.30 -28.58
C LEU A 85 8.92 -15.51 -27.27
N GLN A 86 9.68 -15.96 -26.26
CA GLN A 86 9.81 -15.25 -24.98
C GLN A 86 10.35 -13.82 -25.16
N ALA A 87 11.42 -13.65 -25.97
CA ALA A 87 12.02 -12.34 -26.26
C ALA A 87 11.05 -11.41 -27.00
N GLU A 88 10.31 -11.93 -27.98
CA GLU A 88 9.33 -11.14 -28.74
C GLU A 88 8.15 -10.70 -27.85
N LEU A 89 7.67 -11.57 -26.96
CA LEU A 89 6.62 -11.23 -25.99
C LEU A 89 7.09 -10.15 -25.02
N LEU A 90 8.32 -10.26 -24.49
CA LEU A 90 8.90 -9.23 -23.62
C LEU A 90 9.01 -7.87 -24.35
N LYS A 91 9.47 -7.87 -25.61
CA LYS A 91 9.56 -6.68 -26.45
C LYS A 91 8.19 -6.03 -26.69
N ARG A 92 7.14 -6.83 -26.90
CA ARG A 92 5.75 -6.34 -27.04
C ARG A 92 5.24 -5.75 -25.74
N SER A 93 5.49 -6.40 -24.61
CA SER A 93 5.11 -5.92 -23.28
C SER A 93 5.82 -4.61 -22.93
N GLN A 94 7.09 -4.47 -23.28
CA GLN A 94 7.84 -3.22 -23.08
C GLN A 94 7.19 -2.04 -23.82
N LYS A 95 6.80 -2.22 -25.09
CA LYS A 95 6.12 -1.18 -25.88
C LYS A 95 4.77 -0.75 -25.31
N ARG A 96 4.11 -1.64 -24.57
CA ARG A 96 2.79 -1.40 -23.96
C ARG A 96 2.88 -1.01 -22.49
N CYS A 97 4.09 -0.91 -21.93
CA CYS A 97 4.32 -0.68 -20.50
C CYS A 97 3.53 0.53 -19.96
N ILE A 98 3.58 1.66 -20.65
CA ILE A 98 2.84 2.87 -20.26
C ILE A 98 1.32 2.65 -20.26
N VAL A 99 0.78 1.93 -21.23
CA VAL A 99 -0.67 1.62 -21.27
C VAL A 99 -1.06 0.72 -20.11
N MET A 100 -0.23 -0.29 -19.79
CA MET A 100 -0.47 -1.20 -18.67
C MET A 100 -0.40 -0.45 -17.33
N MET A 101 0.60 0.41 -17.16
CA MET A 101 0.74 1.31 -16.01
C MET A 101 -0.49 2.20 -15.84
N THR A 102 -0.91 2.91 -16.90
CA THR A 102 -2.12 3.75 -16.88
C THR A 102 -3.36 2.95 -16.52
N GLY A 103 -3.49 1.71 -17.01
CA GLY A 103 -4.60 0.84 -16.67
C GLY A 103 -4.65 0.50 -15.17
N CYS A 104 -3.50 0.20 -14.57
CA CYS A 104 -3.39 -0.05 -13.12
C CYS A 104 -3.74 1.20 -12.31
N ILE A 105 -3.33 2.39 -12.77
CA ILE A 105 -3.64 3.67 -12.12
C ILE A 105 -5.15 3.95 -12.16
N LEU A 106 -5.79 3.78 -13.32
CA LEU A 106 -7.23 4.01 -13.47
C LEU A 106 -8.05 3.02 -12.64
N LEU A 107 -7.60 1.76 -12.56
CA LEU A 107 -8.21 0.75 -11.71
C LEU A 107 -8.07 1.13 -10.23
N ALA A 108 -6.86 1.44 -9.76
CA ALA A 108 -6.61 1.89 -8.39
C ALA A 108 -7.44 3.14 -8.07
N ALA A 109 -7.47 4.13 -8.96
CA ALA A 109 -8.26 5.34 -8.78
C ALA A 109 -9.75 5.02 -8.60
N LYS A 110 -10.30 4.11 -9.39
CA LYS A 110 -11.70 3.68 -9.26
C LYS A 110 -12.00 2.99 -7.94
N MET A 111 -11.07 2.19 -7.44
CA MET A 111 -11.22 1.49 -6.17
C MET A 111 -11.19 2.45 -4.97
N ASN A 112 -10.39 3.52 -5.04
CA ASN A 112 -10.25 4.49 -3.94
C ASN A 112 -11.20 5.70 -4.05
N SER A 113 -11.78 5.98 -5.22
CA SER A 113 -12.63 7.16 -5.43
C SER A 113 -14.11 6.80 -5.41
N SER A 114 -14.91 7.54 -4.63
CA SER A 114 -16.38 7.52 -4.74
C SER A 114 -16.92 8.23 -6.00
N GLN A 115 -16.05 8.96 -6.72
CA GLN A 115 -16.42 9.66 -7.94
C GLN A 115 -16.50 8.72 -9.15
N SER A 116 -17.42 9.01 -10.07
CA SER A 116 -17.62 8.24 -11.29
C SER A 116 -16.49 8.50 -12.29
N ILE A 117 -15.29 7.98 -12.03
CA ILE A 117 -14.25 7.88 -13.06
C ILE A 117 -14.82 6.97 -14.15
N GLN A 118 -14.99 7.53 -15.36
CA GLN A 118 -15.36 6.76 -16.54
C GLN A 118 -14.11 6.03 -17.03
N ILE A 119 -14.05 4.73 -16.76
CA ILE A 119 -12.97 3.88 -17.26
C ILE A 119 -13.37 3.38 -18.64
N ASN A 120 -12.48 3.55 -19.62
CA ASN A 120 -12.66 2.97 -20.94
C ASN A 120 -12.74 1.42 -20.83
N ALA A 121 -13.72 0.81 -21.50
CA ALA A 121 -13.92 -0.64 -21.50
C ALA A 121 -12.66 -1.43 -21.91
N ASN A 122 -11.78 -0.86 -22.74
CA ASN A 122 -10.50 -1.49 -23.11
C ASN A 122 -9.50 -1.56 -21.95
N VAL A 123 -9.54 -0.59 -21.02
CA VAL A 123 -8.70 -0.58 -19.81
C VAL A 123 -9.20 -1.62 -18.81
N VAL A 124 -10.53 -1.70 -18.64
CA VAL A 124 -11.17 -2.76 -17.83
C VAL A 124 -10.87 -4.13 -18.44
N ARG A 125 -10.95 -4.27 -19.76
CA ARG A 125 -10.64 -5.52 -20.48
C ARG A 125 -9.17 -5.95 -20.30
N LEU A 126 -8.21 -5.02 -20.31
CA LEU A 126 -6.80 -5.34 -20.02
C LEU A 126 -6.61 -5.89 -18.60
N CYS A 127 -7.34 -5.34 -17.62
CA CYS A 127 -7.29 -5.81 -16.23
C CYS A 127 -8.02 -7.15 -16.06
N LEU A 128 -9.20 -7.32 -16.68
CA LEU A 128 -10.04 -8.52 -16.57
C LEU A 128 -9.56 -9.71 -17.42
N LEU A 129 -8.78 -9.49 -18.47
CA LEU A 129 -8.19 -10.58 -19.28
C LEU A 129 -7.15 -11.38 -18.48
N CYS A 130 -6.68 -10.86 -17.34
CA CYS A 130 -5.91 -11.60 -16.37
C CYS A 130 -6.86 -12.32 -15.41
N LYS A 131 -7.63 -13.30 -15.90
CA LYS A 131 -8.71 -13.98 -15.15
C LYS A 131 -8.29 -14.66 -13.82
N GLU A 132 -7.01 -14.74 -13.53
CA GLU A 132 -6.44 -15.28 -12.28
C GLU A 132 -5.92 -14.19 -11.33
N PHE A 133 -6.18 -12.92 -11.64
CA PHE A 133 -5.61 -11.78 -10.94
C PHE A 133 -6.52 -11.30 -9.80
N GLN A 134 -6.16 -11.62 -8.55
CA GLN A 134 -6.78 -11.00 -7.38
C GLN A 134 -6.23 -9.59 -7.18
N ILE A 135 -7.11 -8.60 -7.36
CA ILE A 135 -6.80 -7.19 -7.13
C ILE A 135 -6.83 -6.95 -5.61
N PRO A 136 -5.83 -6.28 -5.01
CA PRO A 136 -5.86 -5.92 -3.60
C PRO A 136 -7.14 -5.14 -3.29
N ILE A 137 -8.00 -5.69 -2.43
CA ILE A 137 -9.31 -5.11 -2.10
C ILE A 137 -9.14 -3.77 -1.37
N TRP A 138 -8.11 -3.69 -0.51
CA TRP A 138 -7.86 -2.55 0.36
C TRP A 138 -6.53 -1.88 0.02
N SER A 139 -6.52 -0.55 -0.10
CA SER A 139 -5.26 0.19 -0.11
C SER A 139 -4.65 0.25 1.30
N VAL A 140 -3.35 0.51 1.41
CA VAL A 140 -2.71 0.71 2.72
C VAL A 140 -3.32 1.92 3.44
N VAL A 141 -3.75 2.93 2.68
CA VAL A 141 -4.45 4.10 3.22
C VAL A 141 -5.78 3.70 3.83
N ASP A 142 -6.59 2.90 3.12
CA ASP A 142 -7.89 2.44 3.65
C ASP A 142 -7.69 1.73 4.99
N ILE A 143 -6.75 0.77 5.03
CA ILE A 143 -6.42 0.01 6.24
C ILE A 143 -6.03 0.97 7.37
N ALA A 144 -5.18 1.95 7.11
CA ALA A 144 -4.73 2.91 8.12
C ALA A 144 -5.87 3.81 8.62
N LEU A 145 -6.77 4.23 7.73
CA LEU A 145 -7.93 5.05 8.10
C LEU A 145 -8.94 4.25 8.93
N PHE A 146 -9.16 2.97 8.62
CA PHE A 146 -9.96 2.09 9.45
C PHE A 146 -9.33 1.84 10.83
N LEU A 147 -8.02 1.58 10.90
CA LEU A 147 -7.33 1.47 12.19
C LEU A 147 -7.44 2.77 12.99
N ALA A 148 -7.38 3.93 12.32
CA ALA A 148 -7.54 5.23 12.97
C ALA A 148 -8.96 5.46 13.49
N SER A 149 -9.99 5.02 12.77
CA SER A 149 -11.38 5.16 13.21
C SER A 149 -11.66 4.34 14.47
N GLU A 150 -11.12 3.13 14.59
CA GLU A 150 -11.22 2.30 15.81
C GLU A 150 -10.60 2.97 17.04
N MET A 151 -9.68 3.91 16.81
CA MET A 151 -9.02 4.69 17.84
C MET A 151 -9.72 6.02 18.15
N ASN A 152 -10.90 6.26 17.59
CA ASN A 152 -11.64 7.52 17.67
C ASN A 152 -10.81 8.73 17.20
N ILE A 153 -9.91 8.53 16.22
CA ILE A 153 -9.16 9.62 15.61
C ILE A 153 -10.12 10.44 14.74
N THR A 154 -10.11 11.76 14.90
CA THR A 154 -11.03 12.65 14.19
C THR A 154 -10.72 12.73 12.70
N VAL A 155 -11.74 13.05 11.90
CA VAL A 155 -11.65 13.14 10.43
C VAL A 155 -10.61 14.17 9.98
N GLU A 156 -10.39 15.24 10.74
CA GLU A 156 -9.38 16.25 10.44
C GLU A 156 -7.96 15.65 10.48
N LYS A 157 -7.71 14.74 11.42
CA LYS A 157 -6.41 14.06 11.58
C LYS A 157 -6.22 12.92 10.59
N MET A 158 -7.30 12.34 10.07
CA MET A 158 -7.25 11.26 9.07
C MET A 158 -6.50 11.67 7.80
N ARG A 159 -6.62 12.93 7.35
CA ARG A 159 -5.86 13.42 6.19
C ARG A 159 -4.34 13.37 6.41
N GLY A 160 -3.89 13.66 7.64
CA GLY A 160 -2.49 13.54 8.02
C GLY A 160 -2.00 12.09 7.98
N ILE A 161 -2.84 11.16 8.45
CA ILE A 161 -2.54 9.71 8.39
C ILE A 161 -2.40 9.24 6.95
N ALA A 162 -3.36 9.56 6.07
CA ALA A 162 -3.29 9.20 4.65
C ALA A 162 -1.99 9.71 4.00
N THR A 163 -1.60 10.95 4.30
CA THR A 163 -0.34 11.54 3.80
C THR A 163 0.89 10.76 4.31
N ILE A 164 0.92 10.40 5.58
CA ILE A 164 2.02 9.63 6.18
C ILE A 164 2.10 8.24 5.56
N VAL A 165 0.96 7.59 5.30
CA VAL A 165 0.90 6.29 4.63
C VAL A 165 1.45 6.39 3.21
N ASP A 166 0.99 7.36 2.40
CA ASP A 166 1.49 7.57 1.04
C ASP A 166 3.01 7.75 1.03
N ILE A 167 3.56 8.55 1.95
CA ILE A 167 5.01 8.72 2.10
C ILE A 167 5.70 7.41 2.51
N SER A 168 5.08 6.67 3.43
CA SER A 168 5.62 5.40 3.92
C SER A 168 5.63 4.32 2.83
N GLU A 169 4.62 4.28 1.97
CA GLU A 169 4.58 3.39 0.81
C GLU A 169 5.65 3.75 -0.22
N PHE A 170 5.88 5.05 -0.44
CA PHE A 170 6.94 5.52 -1.33
C PHE A 170 8.33 5.10 -0.83
N TYR A 171 8.60 5.28 0.47
CA TYR A 171 9.88 4.92 1.12
C TYR A 171 9.91 3.51 1.71
N LYS A 172 9.00 2.62 1.31
CA LYS A 172 8.84 1.28 1.92
C LYS A 172 10.14 0.47 1.93
N VAL A 173 10.95 0.57 0.87
CA VAL A 173 12.24 -0.14 0.76
C VAL A 173 13.23 0.37 1.80
N ASP A 174 13.33 1.69 1.98
CA ASP A 174 14.25 2.29 2.95
C ASP A 174 13.81 1.97 4.40
N ILE A 175 12.49 1.98 4.65
CA ILE A 175 11.91 1.57 5.94
C ILE A 175 12.27 0.11 6.24
N GLU A 176 12.17 -0.80 5.27
CA GLU A 176 12.57 -2.21 5.47
C GLU A 176 14.05 -2.37 5.79
N ILE A 177 14.92 -1.61 5.10
CA ILE A 177 16.36 -1.62 5.36
C ILE A 177 16.64 -1.15 6.78
N ASP A 178 15.96 -0.10 7.24
CA ASP A 178 16.11 0.43 8.60
C ASP A 178 15.62 -0.58 9.66
N LEU A 179 14.48 -1.24 9.43
CA LEU A 179 13.98 -2.27 10.35
C LEU A 179 14.93 -3.45 10.48
N ARG A 180 15.56 -3.91 9.38
CA ARG A 180 16.51 -5.03 9.42
C ARG A 180 17.73 -4.73 10.29
N LYS A 181 18.13 -3.46 10.38
CA LYS A 181 19.24 -2.99 11.22
C LYS A 181 18.85 -2.85 12.69
N ASN A 182 17.55 -2.90 13.02
CA ASN A 182 17.09 -2.64 14.38
C ASN A 182 17.33 -3.86 15.30
N THR A 183 18.22 -3.67 16.28
CA THR A 183 18.63 -4.69 17.24
C THR A 183 17.64 -4.94 18.38
N GLN A 184 16.48 -4.29 18.39
CA GLN A 184 15.41 -4.52 19.36
C GLN A 184 14.33 -5.48 18.85
N LEU A 185 14.28 -5.75 17.53
CA LEU A 185 13.27 -6.64 16.96
C LEU A 185 13.56 -8.11 17.29
N PRO A 186 12.54 -8.93 17.65
CA PRO A 186 12.73 -10.36 17.85
C PRO A 186 13.33 -11.04 16.61
N LEU A 187 14.16 -12.07 16.83
CA LEU A 187 14.91 -12.77 15.77
C LEU A 187 14.01 -13.31 14.65
N GLN A 188 12.78 -13.73 14.97
CA GLN A 188 11.80 -14.22 13.99
C GLN A 188 11.44 -13.17 12.93
N PHE A 189 11.38 -11.89 13.31
CA PHE A 189 11.19 -10.80 12.37
C PHE A 189 12.48 -10.60 11.57
N ARG A 190 13.65 -10.56 12.24
CA ARG A 190 14.92 -10.35 11.52
C ARG A 190 15.27 -11.43 10.49
N ARG A 191 14.98 -12.71 10.76
CA ARG A 191 15.37 -13.86 9.92
C ARG A 191 14.47 -14.08 8.72
N ASN A 192 13.16 -13.81 8.81
CA ASN A 192 12.20 -14.08 7.74
C ASN A 192 12.22 -13.03 6.59
N GLY A 193 13.35 -12.35 6.38
CA GLY A 193 13.46 -11.36 5.30
C GLY A 193 12.47 -10.20 5.40
N ASN A 194 11.98 -9.89 6.62
CA ASN A 194 11.05 -8.81 7.00
C ASN A 194 10.34 -8.12 5.83
N ILE A 195 9.36 -8.83 5.29
CA ILE A 195 8.39 -8.27 4.35
C ILE A 195 7.43 -7.43 5.19
N ILE A 196 7.46 -6.10 5.02
CA ILE A 196 6.42 -5.26 5.62
C ILE A 196 5.14 -5.48 4.80
N ARG A 197 4.15 -6.16 5.41
CA ARG A 197 2.80 -6.30 4.84
C ARG A 197 2.05 -4.96 4.90
N SER A 198 1.00 -4.83 4.08
CA SER A 198 0.15 -3.63 4.04
C SER A 198 -0.39 -3.28 5.43
N LEU A 199 -0.92 -4.26 6.16
CA LEU A 199 -1.40 -4.09 7.54
C LEU A 199 -0.31 -3.60 8.50
N HIS A 200 0.91 -4.09 8.35
CA HIS A 200 2.04 -3.70 9.20
C HIS A 200 2.42 -2.25 8.95
N LEU A 201 2.53 -1.87 7.67
CA LEU A 201 2.86 -0.50 7.27
C LEU A 201 1.79 0.49 7.72
N ALA A 202 0.51 0.13 7.57
CA ALA A 202 -0.63 0.93 8.02
C ALA A 202 -0.59 1.15 9.54
N ALA A 203 -0.41 0.10 10.35
CA ALA A 203 -0.30 0.23 11.80
C ALA A 203 0.90 1.11 12.21
N GLY A 204 2.06 0.91 11.59
CA GLY A 204 3.24 1.75 11.81
C GLY A 204 3.00 3.23 11.43
N ALA A 205 2.29 3.48 10.34
CA ALA A 205 1.96 4.83 9.87
C ALA A 205 0.98 5.54 10.80
N VAL A 206 -0.05 4.84 11.32
CA VAL A 206 -0.95 5.38 12.35
C VAL A 206 -0.17 5.73 13.60
N ALA A 207 0.72 4.84 14.08
CA ALA A 207 1.58 5.12 15.22
C ALA A 207 2.51 6.32 14.99
N ALA A 208 3.10 6.44 13.80
CA ALA A 208 3.91 7.59 13.42
C ALA A 208 3.11 8.90 13.42
N SER A 209 1.87 8.87 12.93
CA SER A 209 0.97 10.02 12.93
C SER A 209 0.60 10.48 14.34
N SER A 210 0.28 9.54 15.24
CA SER A 210 0.03 9.83 16.65
C SER A 210 1.23 10.53 17.28
N ARG A 211 2.44 10.00 17.06
CA ARG A 211 3.67 10.56 17.61
C ARG A 211 3.98 11.96 17.06
N LEU A 212 3.89 12.15 15.74
CA LEU A 212 4.15 13.45 15.09
C LEU A 212 3.16 14.54 15.53
N SER A 213 1.96 14.13 15.94
CA SER A 213 0.91 15.03 16.43
C SER A 213 0.93 15.23 17.95
N ASN A 214 1.93 14.69 18.66
CA ASN A 214 1.98 14.64 20.14
C ASN A 214 0.71 14.04 20.77
N ALA A 215 0.05 13.12 20.09
CA ALA A 215 -1.10 12.38 20.61
C ALA A 215 -0.63 11.21 21.51
N PRO A 216 -1.51 10.65 22.36
CA PRO A 216 -1.20 9.46 23.15
C PRO A 216 -0.66 8.30 22.30
N ASP A 217 0.23 7.48 22.88
CA ASP A 217 0.79 6.31 22.19
C ASP A 217 -0.32 5.34 21.79
N SER A 218 -0.42 5.08 20.49
CA SER A 218 -1.42 4.21 19.89
C SER A 218 -0.98 2.74 19.84
N SER A 219 0.26 2.44 20.22
CA SER A 219 0.87 1.13 20.00
C SER A 219 0.15 -0.01 20.72
N ASP A 220 -0.42 0.21 21.91
CA ASP A 220 -1.15 -0.83 22.66
C ASP A 220 -2.46 -1.23 21.96
N ILE A 221 -3.24 -0.24 21.55
CA ILE A 221 -4.51 -0.47 20.82
C ILE A 221 -4.21 -1.15 19.48
N LEU A 222 -3.22 -0.64 18.74
CA LEU A 222 -2.83 -1.24 17.46
C LEU A 222 -2.36 -2.69 17.65
N THR A 223 -1.54 -2.98 18.67
CA THR A 223 -1.12 -4.36 19.01
C THR A 223 -2.33 -5.28 19.18
N TYR A 224 -3.36 -4.80 19.89
CA TYR A 224 -4.59 -5.54 20.09
C TYR A 224 -5.38 -5.75 18.79
N LEU A 225 -5.50 -4.73 17.94
CA LEU A 225 -6.27 -4.80 16.69
C LEU A 225 -5.59 -5.68 15.64
N VAL A 226 -4.30 -5.45 15.37
CA VAL A 226 -3.59 -6.12 14.26
C VAL A 226 -2.91 -7.43 14.66
N LYS A 227 -2.90 -7.77 15.95
CA LYS A 227 -2.27 -8.98 16.51
C LYS A 227 -0.75 -9.06 16.23
N ILE A 228 -0.06 -7.92 16.29
CA ILE A 228 1.39 -7.80 16.05
C ILE A 228 2.07 -7.27 17.30
N PRO A 229 3.28 -7.73 17.67
CA PRO A 229 3.97 -7.24 18.86
C PRO A 229 4.17 -5.72 18.88
N LYS A 230 3.89 -5.10 20.03
CA LYS A 230 4.05 -3.65 20.27
C LYS A 230 5.42 -3.12 19.83
N ILE A 231 6.49 -3.83 20.18
CA ILE A 231 7.86 -3.45 19.83
C ILE A 231 8.07 -3.35 18.31
N TYR A 232 7.40 -4.20 17.53
CA TYR A 232 7.50 -4.18 16.08
C TYR A 232 6.80 -2.95 15.49
N ILE A 233 5.63 -2.59 16.02
CA ILE A 233 4.91 -1.36 15.64
C ILE A 233 5.73 -0.12 16.00
N GLN A 234 6.36 -0.10 17.19
CA GLN A 234 7.23 0.99 17.62
C GLN A 234 8.44 1.14 16.70
N CYS A 235 9.12 0.04 16.34
CA CYS A 235 10.23 0.08 15.39
C CYS A 235 9.81 0.59 14.01
N LEU A 236 8.63 0.20 13.53
CA LEU A 236 8.05 0.72 12.28
C LEU A 236 7.78 2.22 12.36
N CYS A 237 7.16 2.66 13.45
CA CYS A 237 6.92 4.07 13.74
C CYS A 237 8.22 4.87 13.73
N ASP A 238 9.27 4.40 14.41
CA ASP A 238 10.59 5.03 14.44
C ASP A 238 11.18 5.17 13.03
N ALA A 239 11.15 4.08 12.25
CA ALA A 239 11.67 4.07 10.88
C ALA A 239 10.90 5.04 9.96
N ILE A 240 9.56 5.05 10.04
CA ILE A 240 8.73 5.98 9.26
C ILE A 240 9.01 7.44 9.63
N VAL A 241 9.03 7.76 10.94
CA VAL A 241 9.31 9.12 11.42
C VAL A 241 10.71 9.58 10.98
N LYS A 242 11.71 8.69 11.06
CA LYS A 242 13.06 8.95 10.56
C LYS A 242 13.06 9.28 9.07
N GLN A 243 12.35 8.53 8.24
CA GLN A 243 12.26 8.79 6.80
C GLN A 243 11.55 10.12 6.50
N ILE A 244 10.46 10.42 7.20
CA ILE A 244 9.74 11.70 7.07
C ILE A 244 10.66 12.87 7.41
N ASN A 245 11.38 12.79 8.53
CA ASN A 245 12.27 13.86 8.98
C ASN A 245 13.49 14.04 8.06
N SER A 246 14.08 12.93 7.60
CA SER A 246 15.25 12.95 6.71
C SER A 246 14.91 13.49 5.31
N ASN A 247 13.69 13.22 4.83
CA ASN A 247 13.26 13.58 3.48
C ASN A 247 12.47 14.89 3.39
N ARG A 248 12.38 15.69 4.47
CA ARG A 248 11.89 17.08 4.37
C ARG A 248 12.72 17.94 3.38
N GLN A 249 13.93 17.51 3.03
CA GLN A 249 14.85 18.23 2.14
C GLN A 249 15.10 17.57 0.78
N ARG A 250 14.63 16.33 0.54
CA ARG A 250 14.87 15.58 -0.70
C ARG A 250 13.58 15.35 -1.46
N HIS A 251 13.69 15.21 -2.79
CA HIS A 251 12.61 15.05 -3.76
C HIS A 251 11.44 14.20 -3.26
N GLN A 252 10.46 14.83 -2.62
CA GLN A 252 9.12 14.27 -2.55
C GLN A 252 8.66 14.08 -4.00
N PRO A 253 7.88 13.02 -4.32
CA PRO A 253 7.16 13.00 -5.58
C PRO A 253 6.45 14.35 -5.70
N LEU A 254 6.55 14.98 -6.88
CA LEU A 254 5.95 16.28 -7.13
C LEU A 254 4.43 16.13 -6.93
N ILE A 255 3.96 16.33 -5.70
CA ILE A 255 2.55 16.56 -5.41
C ILE A 255 2.31 17.93 -6.02
N LEU A 256 2.05 17.94 -7.33
CA LEU A 256 1.66 19.13 -8.05
C LEU A 256 0.40 19.62 -7.34
N LYS A 257 0.56 20.69 -6.54
CA LYS A 257 -0.57 21.35 -5.89
C LYS A 257 -1.55 21.66 -7.00
N ARG A 258 -2.70 20.98 -6.97
CA ARG A 258 -3.81 21.21 -7.90
C ARG A 258 -4.09 22.70 -7.82
N LYS A 259 -3.87 23.46 -8.90
CA LYS A 259 -4.32 24.84 -8.97
C LYS A 259 -5.82 24.80 -8.70
N SER A 260 -6.23 25.32 -7.54
CA SER A 260 -7.63 25.54 -7.25
C SER A 260 -8.13 26.52 -8.31
N SER A 261 -8.93 26.01 -9.24
CA SER A 261 -9.73 26.84 -10.13
C SER A 261 -10.76 27.57 -9.25
N SER A 262 -10.39 28.78 -8.86
CA SER A 262 -11.31 29.84 -8.41
C SER A 262 -12.21 30.27 -9.55
#